data_AF-A0AAE1E9Z6-F1
#
_entry.id   AF-A0AAE1E9Z6-F1
#
_cell.length_a   1.000
_cell.length_b   1.000
_cell.length_c   1.000
_cell.angle_alpha   90.00
_cell.angle_beta   90.00
_cell.angle_gamma   90.00
#
_symmetry.space_group_name_H-M   'P 1'
#
loop_
_entity.id
_entity.type
_entity.pdbx_description
1 polymer ?
#
loop_
_entity_poly.entity_id
_entity_poly.type
_entity_poly.pdbx_seq_one_letter_code
_entity_poly.pdbx_strand_id
1 'polypeptide(L)'
;MVLAQTQQASRKQNDANVLHCAKHPCSSKKDPEYCHWVKRLHKAVMELKIEDGAQRTFEFRYLDIITDYLQAYHFSLETLALAQIEDVMKFLEQSFSSFSPETNPDTTEPEQNFYELFLTLKEMANRQRNFVNPNLEILAEKLRENVVNGRHDARAIVFVRTRVLAEAVASWLCKCGDVDLMRLNARKFTGSQASEEQGGTSAAEQKWVVENFRSGEVRVLIATSVAEEGIDIPECNLVIRYNYTRNEVSKVQTRGRSRTSGGISILLAMPAVFQLERKNCVRERLMESALHQISEMSSAQFSEKVNAHQRKLFQDWDLEAIINERRRSELENVKFSVLCCGCRKISVHSSEIRTINETHRISISRNLDLENQSYVLWIVM
;
A
#
# COMPACT_ATOMS: atom_id res chain seq x y z
N MET A 1 -6.83 -25.39 7.31
CA MET A 1 -8.10 -25.03 7.97
C MET A 1 -8.91 -24.05 7.12
N VAL A 2 -8.44 -22.80 6.95
CA VAL A 2 -9.08 -21.76 6.10
C VAL A 2 -9.46 -22.29 4.71
N LEU A 3 -8.53 -22.86 3.94
CA LEU A 3 -8.84 -23.38 2.59
C LEU A 3 -9.89 -24.50 2.56
N ALA A 4 -9.92 -25.36 3.57
CA ALA A 4 -10.91 -26.44 3.66
C ALA A 4 -12.30 -25.89 4.00
N GLN A 5 -12.37 -24.89 4.88
CA GLN A 5 -13.60 -24.18 5.23
C GLN A 5 -14.08 -23.26 4.09
N THR A 6 -13.17 -22.57 3.38
CA THR A 6 -13.43 -21.80 2.15
C THR A 6 -13.97 -22.72 1.05
N GLN A 7 -13.38 -23.90 0.85
CA GLN A 7 -13.87 -24.88 -0.13
C GLN A 7 -15.23 -25.48 0.28
N GLN A 8 -15.48 -25.68 1.58
CA GLN A 8 -16.77 -26.16 2.08
C GLN A 8 -17.86 -25.09 1.93
N ALA A 9 -17.57 -23.82 2.24
CA ALA A 9 -18.47 -22.68 2.04
C ALA A 9 -18.73 -22.44 0.55
N SER A 10 -17.70 -22.44 -0.29
CA SER A 10 -17.82 -22.27 -1.75
C SER A 10 -18.62 -23.40 -2.42
N ARG A 11 -18.45 -24.65 -1.96
CA ARG A 11 -19.27 -25.79 -2.44
C ARG A 11 -20.75 -25.65 -2.10
N LYS A 12 -21.09 -25.01 -0.97
CA LYS A 12 -22.49 -24.71 -0.59
C LYS A 12 -23.09 -23.58 -1.43
N GLN A 13 -22.27 -22.67 -1.93
CA GLN A 13 -22.68 -21.51 -2.73
C GLN A 13 -22.82 -21.79 -4.24
N ASN A 14 -22.36 -22.94 -4.73
CA ASN A 14 -22.42 -23.36 -6.13
C ASN A 14 -21.77 -22.36 -7.13
N ASP A 15 -20.76 -21.59 -6.67
CA ASP A 15 -20.04 -20.63 -7.50
C ASP A 15 -18.67 -21.17 -7.94
N ALA A 16 -18.52 -21.38 -9.25
CA ALA A 16 -17.32 -21.95 -9.85
C ALA A 16 -16.10 -21.03 -9.77
N ASN A 17 -16.30 -19.70 -9.67
CA ASN A 17 -15.23 -18.71 -9.70
C ASN A 17 -14.49 -18.64 -8.36
N VAL A 18 -15.22 -18.56 -7.24
CA VAL A 18 -14.61 -18.62 -5.89
C VAL A 18 -13.91 -19.97 -5.69
N LEU A 19 -14.54 -21.07 -6.12
CA LEU A 19 -13.95 -22.40 -6.03
C LEU A 19 -12.68 -22.52 -6.88
N HIS A 20 -12.65 -21.92 -8.07
CA HIS A 20 -11.48 -21.89 -8.93
C HIS A 20 -10.32 -21.11 -8.29
N CYS A 21 -10.59 -19.90 -7.77
CA CYS A 21 -9.63 -19.10 -7.04
C CYS A 21 -9.08 -19.83 -5.80
N ALA A 22 -9.92 -20.55 -5.06
CA ALA A 22 -9.53 -21.24 -3.83
C ALA A 22 -8.73 -22.55 -4.04
N LYS A 23 -8.66 -23.09 -5.25
CA LYS A 23 -8.01 -24.40 -5.52
C LYS A 23 -6.47 -24.34 -5.59
N HIS A 24 -5.88 -23.16 -5.82
CA HIS A 24 -4.44 -23.04 -6.06
C HIS A 24 -3.84 -21.82 -5.33
N PRO A 25 -3.77 -21.85 -3.99
CA PRO A 25 -3.00 -20.83 -3.27
C PRO A 25 -1.52 -20.91 -3.67
N CYS A 26 -0.85 -19.76 -3.72
CA CYS A 26 0.59 -19.72 -3.92
C CYS A 26 1.31 -20.50 -2.80
N SER A 27 2.41 -21.17 -3.14
CA SER A 27 3.14 -22.05 -2.22
C SER A 27 3.77 -21.30 -1.05
N SER A 28 4.26 -20.07 -1.29
CA SER A 28 4.85 -19.19 -0.27
C SER A 28 3.90 -18.05 0.07
N LYS A 29 3.59 -17.90 1.36
CA LYS A 29 2.77 -16.79 1.87
C LYS A 29 3.48 -15.44 1.84
N LYS A 30 4.80 -15.43 1.60
CA LYS A 30 5.64 -14.22 1.54
C LYS A 30 5.74 -13.65 0.13
N ASP A 31 5.35 -14.41 -0.88
CA ASP A 31 5.59 -14.04 -2.27
C ASP A 31 4.56 -13.00 -2.73
N PRO A 32 4.94 -12.03 -3.58
CA PRO A 32 4.00 -11.04 -4.12
C PRO A 32 2.81 -11.68 -4.87
N GLU A 33 2.98 -12.86 -5.44
CA GLU A 33 1.90 -13.62 -6.07
C GLU A 33 0.80 -14.04 -5.08
N TYR A 34 1.16 -14.25 -3.82
CA TYR A 34 0.19 -14.53 -2.76
C TYR A 34 -0.75 -13.33 -2.54
N CYS A 35 -0.23 -12.10 -2.53
CA CYS A 35 -1.06 -10.89 -2.46
C CYS A 35 -2.06 -10.83 -3.63
N HIS A 36 -1.58 -11.06 -4.86
CA HIS A 36 -2.44 -11.08 -6.03
C HIS A 36 -3.50 -12.18 -5.96
N TRP A 37 -3.15 -13.34 -5.41
CA TRP A 37 -4.09 -14.42 -5.17
C TRP A 37 -5.17 -14.02 -4.14
N VAL A 38 -4.80 -13.46 -2.98
CA VAL A 38 -5.77 -12.99 -1.97
C VAL A 38 -6.68 -11.91 -2.55
N LYS A 39 -6.15 -10.94 -3.30
CA LYS A 39 -6.96 -9.89 -3.96
C LYS A 39 -7.94 -10.45 -4.98
N ARG A 40 -7.54 -11.45 -5.78
CA ARG A 40 -8.43 -12.14 -6.71
C ARG A 40 -9.53 -12.90 -5.98
N LEU A 41 -9.18 -13.56 -4.86
CA LEU A 41 -10.14 -14.25 -4.02
C LEU A 41 -11.14 -13.26 -3.41
N HIS A 42 -10.67 -12.16 -2.82
CA HIS A 42 -11.53 -11.10 -2.26
C HIS A 42 -12.47 -10.53 -3.33
N LYS A 43 -11.95 -10.21 -4.52
CA LYS A 43 -12.77 -9.75 -5.64
C LYS A 43 -13.84 -10.78 -6.03
N ALA A 44 -13.48 -12.06 -6.15
CA ALA A 44 -14.43 -13.11 -6.48
C ALA A 44 -15.51 -13.26 -5.39
N VAL A 45 -15.15 -13.13 -4.11
CA VAL A 45 -16.09 -13.12 -2.99
C VAL A 45 -17.03 -11.91 -3.09
N MET A 46 -16.50 -10.72 -3.39
CA MET A 46 -17.27 -9.48 -3.58
C MET A 46 -18.20 -9.50 -4.80
N GLU A 47 -17.99 -10.40 -5.76
CA GLU A 47 -18.84 -10.56 -6.95
C GLU A 47 -19.90 -11.68 -6.79
N LEU A 48 -19.92 -12.37 -5.64
CA LEU A 48 -20.93 -13.40 -5.37
C LEU A 48 -22.35 -12.83 -5.44
N LYS A 49 -23.19 -13.45 -6.29
CA LYS A 49 -24.61 -13.12 -6.40
C LYS A 49 -25.36 -13.73 -5.21
N ILE A 50 -25.92 -12.88 -4.35
CA ILE A 50 -26.68 -13.29 -3.17
C ILE A 50 -28.16 -12.93 -3.42
N GLU A 51 -29.04 -13.92 -3.29
CA GLU A 51 -30.50 -13.69 -3.29
C GLU A 51 -30.91 -13.06 -1.96
N ASP A 52 -31.84 -12.10 -2.03
CA ASP A 52 -32.25 -11.28 -0.89
C ASP A 52 -32.82 -12.13 0.27
N GLY A 53 -32.37 -11.87 1.50
CA GLY A 53 -32.91 -12.49 2.71
C GLY A 53 -32.49 -13.93 3.06
N ALA A 54 -31.61 -14.60 2.32
CA ALA A 54 -31.21 -15.97 2.62
C ALA A 54 -29.98 -16.09 3.55
N GLN A 55 -29.91 -17.20 4.30
CA GLN A 55 -28.78 -17.71 5.13
C GLN A 55 -27.36 -17.63 4.51
N ARG A 56 -27.23 -17.27 3.22
CA ARG A 56 -25.98 -17.10 2.46
C ARG A 56 -25.17 -15.86 2.88
N THR A 57 -25.74 -14.93 3.65
CA THR A 57 -25.00 -13.79 4.22
C THR A 57 -23.88 -14.23 5.18
N PHE A 58 -24.07 -15.30 5.95
CA PHE A 58 -23.05 -15.83 6.85
C PHE A 58 -21.82 -16.37 6.11
N GLU A 59 -22.04 -17.12 5.03
CA GLU A 59 -20.96 -17.71 4.24
C GLU A 59 -20.19 -16.64 3.47
N PHE A 60 -20.87 -15.61 2.96
CA PHE A 60 -20.22 -14.44 2.37
C PHE A 60 -19.37 -13.69 3.42
N ARG A 61 -19.96 -13.35 4.58
CA ARG A 61 -19.28 -12.64 5.67
C ARG A 61 -18.02 -13.41 6.13
N TYR A 62 -18.13 -14.72 6.26
CA TYR A 62 -16.99 -15.59 6.58
C TYR A 62 -15.86 -15.50 5.54
N LEU A 63 -16.20 -15.55 4.25
CA LEU A 63 -15.22 -15.48 3.17
C LEU A 63 -14.55 -14.11 3.10
N ASP A 64 -15.32 -13.04 3.28
CA ASP A 64 -14.81 -11.67 3.29
C ASP A 64 -13.79 -11.47 4.40
N ILE A 65 -14.16 -11.84 5.63
CA ILE A 65 -13.29 -11.74 6.80
C ILE A 65 -12.01 -12.55 6.62
N ILE A 66 -12.10 -13.78 6.10
CA ILE A 66 -10.91 -14.57 5.78
C ILE A 66 -9.97 -13.79 4.86
N THR A 67 -10.49 -13.15 3.81
CA THR A 67 -9.64 -12.43 2.89
C THR A 67 -8.93 -11.25 3.52
N ASP A 68 -9.59 -10.55 4.46
CA ASP A 68 -8.97 -9.49 5.25
C ASP A 68 -7.84 -10.01 6.15
N TYR A 69 -8.08 -11.11 6.87
CA TYR A 69 -7.04 -11.76 7.68
C TYR A 69 -5.85 -12.21 6.83
N LEU A 70 -6.10 -12.89 5.70
CA LEU A 70 -5.03 -13.37 4.81
C LEU A 70 -4.22 -12.22 4.23
N GLN A 71 -4.86 -11.11 3.90
CA GLN A 71 -4.21 -9.91 3.39
C GLN A 71 -3.35 -9.24 4.47
N ALA A 72 -3.89 -9.05 5.67
CA ALA A 72 -3.15 -8.49 6.81
C ALA A 72 -1.93 -9.35 7.18
N TYR A 73 -2.09 -10.68 7.26
CA TYR A 73 -0.98 -11.59 7.54
C TYR A 73 0.09 -11.58 6.46
N HIS A 74 -0.29 -11.50 5.18
CA HIS A 74 0.68 -11.39 4.09
C HIS A 74 1.54 -10.12 4.23
N PHE A 75 0.91 -8.96 4.45
CA PHE A 75 1.61 -7.70 4.65
C PHE A 75 2.51 -7.72 5.90
N SER A 76 2.05 -8.36 6.97
CA SER A 76 2.85 -8.56 8.18
C SER A 76 4.07 -9.43 7.94
N LEU A 77 3.95 -10.51 7.15
CA LEU A 77 5.08 -11.36 6.79
C LEU A 77 6.10 -10.64 5.90
N GLU A 78 5.65 -9.79 4.97
CA GLU A 78 6.53 -8.94 4.15
C GLU A 78 7.28 -7.92 5.04
N THR A 79 6.57 -7.30 5.98
CA THR A 79 7.11 -6.27 6.87
C THR A 79 8.05 -6.86 7.93
N LEU A 80 7.77 -8.06 8.44
CA LEU A 80 8.58 -8.74 9.47
C LEU A 80 10.03 -8.97 9.03
N ALA A 81 10.29 -9.10 7.73
CA ALA A 81 11.66 -9.22 7.23
C ALA A 81 12.50 -7.94 7.48
N LEU A 82 11.85 -6.79 7.64
CA LEU A 82 12.48 -5.47 7.65
C LEU A 82 12.20 -4.65 8.92
N ALA A 83 11.28 -5.09 9.76
CA ALA A 83 10.82 -4.40 10.96
C ALA A 83 10.94 -5.29 12.21
N GLN A 84 10.75 -4.68 13.38
CA GLN A 84 10.70 -5.38 14.65
C GLN A 84 9.34 -6.06 14.82
N ILE A 85 9.32 -7.21 15.49
CA ILE A 85 8.09 -8.01 15.66
C ILE A 85 6.98 -7.21 16.36
N GLU A 86 7.33 -6.35 17.31
CA GLU A 86 6.38 -5.51 18.05
C GLU A 86 5.60 -4.56 17.14
N ASP A 87 6.26 -3.92 16.17
CA ASP A 87 5.60 -3.00 15.23
C ASP A 87 4.70 -3.77 14.25
N VAL A 88 5.10 -5.00 13.86
CA VAL A 88 4.25 -5.88 13.04
C VAL A 88 3.01 -6.34 13.79
N MET A 89 3.15 -6.67 15.08
CA MET A 89 2.00 -7.03 15.92
C MET A 89 1.07 -5.84 16.12
N LYS A 90 1.60 -4.63 16.34
CA LYS A 90 0.79 -3.40 16.41
C LYS A 90 -0.04 -3.19 15.14
N PHE A 91 0.55 -3.42 13.96
CA PHE A 91 -0.19 -3.35 12.70
C PHE A 91 -1.32 -4.40 12.60
N LEU A 92 -1.07 -5.64 13.03
CA LEU A 92 -2.10 -6.68 13.06
C LEU A 92 -3.23 -6.35 14.06
N GLU A 93 -2.89 -5.82 15.24
CA GLU A 93 -3.87 -5.37 16.24
C GLU A 93 -4.80 -4.29 15.69
N GLN A 94 -4.23 -3.30 14.99
CA GLN A 94 -5.01 -2.26 14.33
C GLN A 94 -5.89 -2.85 13.22
N SER A 95 -5.33 -3.74 12.39
CA SER A 95 -6.03 -4.40 11.29
C SER A 95 -7.20 -5.27 11.75
N PHE A 96 -7.12 -5.82 12.96
CA PHE A 96 -8.15 -6.72 13.52
C PHE A 96 -9.01 -6.08 14.60
N SER A 97 -8.84 -4.77 14.84
CA SER A 97 -9.57 -4.04 15.89
C SER A 97 -11.10 -4.11 15.70
N SER A 98 -11.59 -4.13 14.47
CA SER A 98 -13.02 -4.29 14.12
C SER A 98 -13.58 -5.69 14.35
N PHE A 99 -12.71 -6.68 14.55
CA PHE A 99 -13.09 -8.07 14.84
C PHE A 99 -12.98 -8.41 16.34
N SER A 100 -12.56 -7.46 17.17
CA SER A 100 -12.52 -7.64 18.62
C SER A 100 -13.94 -7.84 19.17
N PRO A 101 -14.17 -8.81 20.08
CA PRO A 101 -15.45 -8.96 20.77
C PRO A 101 -15.90 -7.69 21.52
N GLU A 102 -14.97 -6.82 21.91
CA GLU A 102 -15.26 -5.55 22.58
C GLU A 102 -15.87 -4.51 21.64
N THR A 103 -15.45 -4.48 20.37
CA THR A 103 -15.90 -3.51 19.36
C THR A 103 -17.06 -4.04 18.52
N ASN A 104 -17.21 -5.36 18.44
CA ASN A 104 -18.27 -6.03 17.69
C ASN A 104 -18.91 -7.15 18.55
N PRO A 105 -19.95 -6.82 19.34
CA PRO A 105 -20.62 -7.80 20.20
C PRO A 105 -21.40 -8.86 19.40
N ASP A 106 -21.78 -8.56 18.15
CA ASP A 106 -22.49 -9.47 17.24
C ASP A 106 -21.51 -10.31 16.39
N THR A 107 -20.40 -10.74 17.00
CA THR A 107 -19.44 -11.64 16.35
C THR A 107 -19.97 -13.05 16.22
N THR A 108 -19.66 -13.68 15.08
CA THR A 108 -19.99 -15.08 14.85
C THR A 108 -18.96 -16.01 15.48
N GLU A 109 -19.33 -17.27 15.77
CA GLU A 109 -18.39 -18.27 16.32
C GLU A 109 -17.09 -18.40 15.48
N PRO A 110 -17.11 -18.39 14.13
CA PRO A 110 -15.87 -18.40 13.35
C PRO A 110 -15.02 -17.13 13.50
N GLU A 111 -15.62 -15.96 13.66
CA GLU A 111 -14.92 -14.70 13.87
C GLU A 111 -14.18 -14.70 15.21
N GLN A 112 -14.86 -15.17 16.26
CA GLN A 112 -14.27 -15.36 17.58
C GLN A 112 -13.08 -16.33 17.49
N ASN A 113 -13.25 -17.47 16.81
CA ASN A 113 -12.17 -18.43 16.61
C ASN A 113 -10.95 -17.84 15.89
N PHE A 114 -11.14 -17.00 14.85
CA PHE A 114 -10.01 -16.34 14.18
C PHE A 114 -9.33 -15.31 15.05
N TYR A 115 -10.10 -14.55 15.83
CA TYR A 115 -9.55 -13.57 16.76
C TYR A 115 -8.75 -14.25 17.89
N GLU A 116 -9.23 -15.37 18.44
CA GLU A 116 -8.51 -16.18 19.44
C GLU A 116 -7.17 -16.73 18.90
N LEU A 117 -7.14 -17.18 17.63
CA LEU A 117 -5.89 -17.58 16.98
C LEU A 117 -4.91 -16.42 16.87
N PHE A 118 -5.41 -15.21 16.60
CA PHE A 118 -4.59 -14.00 16.59
C PHE A 118 -4.06 -13.64 17.99
N LEU A 119 -4.88 -13.76 19.05
CA LEU A 119 -4.43 -13.55 20.42
C LEU A 119 -3.33 -14.55 20.81
N THR A 120 -3.48 -15.82 20.44
CA THR A 120 -2.45 -16.85 20.63
C THR A 120 -1.14 -16.46 19.93
N LEU A 121 -1.22 -15.98 18.68
CA LEU A 121 -0.05 -15.49 17.95
C LEU A 121 0.61 -14.30 18.65
N LYS A 122 -0.18 -13.35 19.17
CA LYS A 122 0.30 -12.19 19.91
C LYS A 122 1.05 -12.59 21.17
N GLU A 123 0.54 -13.56 21.93
CA GLU A 123 1.25 -14.11 23.08
C GLU A 123 2.58 -14.76 22.71
N MET A 124 2.60 -15.53 21.62
CA MET A 124 3.82 -16.14 21.10
C MET A 124 4.85 -15.09 20.67
N ALA A 125 4.41 -14.04 19.97
CA ALA A 125 5.25 -12.95 19.53
C ALA A 125 5.87 -12.16 20.71
N ASN A 126 5.08 -11.93 21.77
CA ASN A 126 5.55 -11.25 22.99
C ASN A 126 6.70 -12.00 23.68
N ARG A 127 6.78 -13.33 23.54
CA ARG A 127 7.90 -14.12 24.08
C ARG A 127 9.21 -13.91 23.32
N GLN A 128 9.17 -13.33 22.12
CA GLN A 128 10.35 -13.06 21.28
C GLN A 128 10.75 -11.59 21.25
N ARG A 129 10.23 -10.75 22.16
CA ARG A 129 10.42 -9.29 22.14
C ARG A 129 11.89 -8.82 22.15
N ASN A 130 12.80 -9.64 22.69
CA ASN A 130 14.21 -9.32 22.82
C ASN A 130 15.04 -9.57 21.55
N PHE A 131 14.48 -10.23 20.53
CA PHE A 131 15.21 -10.48 19.28
C PHE A 131 15.17 -9.25 18.39
N VAL A 132 16.32 -8.59 18.18
CA VAL A 132 16.40 -7.46 17.25
C VAL A 132 16.58 -7.95 15.82
N ASN A 133 15.81 -7.39 14.89
CA ASN A 133 15.91 -7.75 13.48
C ASN A 133 17.29 -7.37 12.89
N PRO A 134 18.05 -8.32 12.30
CA PRO A 134 19.37 -8.04 11.72
C PRO A 134 19.37 -6.96 10.63
N ASN A 135 18.30 -6.84 9.84
CA ASN A 135 18.21 -5.82 8.80
C ASN A 135 18.04 -4.40 9.39
N LEU A 136 17.37 -4.29 10.55
CA LEU A 136 17.29 -3.04 11.31
C LEU A 136 18.64 -2.66 11.90
N GLU A 137 19.42 -3.62 12.39
CA GLU A 137 20.78 -3.37 12.86
C GLU A 137 21.70 -2.87 11.75
N ILE A 138 21.61 -3.44 10.55
CA ILE A 138 22.37 -2.94 9.38
C ILE A 138 21.95 -1.50 9.03
N LEU A 139 20.64 -1.21 9.08
CA LEU A 139 20.15 0.16 8.86
C LEU A 139 20.70 1.12 9.93
N ALA A 140 20.64 0.72 11.20
CA ALA A 140 21.16 1.48 12.33
C ALA A 140 22.66 1.73 12.22
N GLU A 141 23.45 0.72 11.85
CA GLU A 141 24.87 0.85 11.58
C GLU A 141 25.14 1.95 10.54
N LYS A 142 24.41 1.95 9.42
CA LYS A 142 24.60 2.97 8.37
C LYS A 142 24.16 4.36 8.80
N LEU A 143 23.16 4.47 9.67
CA LEU A 143 22.79 5.74 10.29
C LEU A 143 23.86 6.22 11.28
N ARG A 144 24.43 5.32 12.09
CA ARG A 144 25.52 5.66 13.03
C ARG A 144 26.75 6.17 12.28
N GLU A 145 27.21 5.41 11.29
CA GLU A 145 28.39 5.76 10.50
C GLU A 145 28.28 7.13 9.83
N ASN A 146 27.12 7.45 9.24
CA ASN A 146 27.00 8.58 8.32
C ASN A 146 26.28 9.81 8.92
N VAL A 147 25.50 9.62 9.99
CA VAL A 147 24.68 10.69 10.60
C VAL A 147 25.15 11.01 12.03
N VAL A 148 25.31 9.98 12.87
CA VAL A 148 25.77 10.17 14.26
C VAL A 148 27.25 10.55 14.29
N ASN A 149 28.09 9.75 13.65
CA ASN A 149 29.55 9.94 13.59
C ASN A 149 29.98 10.85 12.43
N GLY A 150 29.02 11.27 11.61
CA GLY A 150 29.23 12.17 10.48
C GLY A 150 29.31 13.64 10.91
N ARG A 151 28.88 14.54 10.02
CA ARG A 151 28.78 15.97 10.34
C ARG A 151 27.69 16.21 11.39
N HIS A 152 27.86 17.22 12.24
CA HIS A 152 26.88 17.53 13.30
C HIS A 152 25.49 17.87 12.74
N ASP A 153 25.43 18.47 11.56
CA ASP A 153 24.20 18.81 10.85
C ASP A 153 23.75 17.72 9.86
N ALA A 154 24.40 16.55 9.88
CA ALA A 154 24.09 15.48 8.94
C ALA A 154 22.62 15.02 9.10
N ARG A 155 21.96 14.86 7.96
CA ARG A 155 20.57 14.38 7.86
C ARG A 155 20.47 13.22 6.87
N ALA A 156 19.51 12.34 7.10
CA ALA A 156 19.25 11.19 6.24
C ALA A 156 17.78 11.07 5.82
N ILE A 157 17.57 10.53 4.62
CA ILE A 157 16.27 10.08 4.14
C ILE A 157 16.36 8.58 3.88
N VAL A 158 15.50 7.81 4.55
CA VAL A 158 15.37 6.37 4.40
C VAL A 158 14.09 6.08 3.62
N PHE A 159 14.23 5.68 2.35
CA PHE A 159 13.11 5.29 1.51
C PHE A 159 12.69 3.85 1.79
N VAL A 160 11.40 3.65 2.04
CA VAL A 160 10.76 2.36 2.28
C VAL A 160 9.55 2.17 1.37
N ARG A 161 9.16 0.91 1.14
CA ARG A 161 8.09 0.56 0.21
C ARG A 161 6.70 0.96 0.70
N THR A 162 6.40 0.77 1.98
CA THR A 162 5.03 0.85 2.52
C THR A 162 4.96 1.83 3.68
N ARG A 163 3.75 2.38 3.92
CA ARG A 163 3.47 3.27 5.06
C ARG A 163 3.65 2.55 6.40
N VAL A 164 3.21 1.29 6.47
CA VAL A 164 3.36 0.42 7.65
C VAL A 164 4.84 0.26 8.01
N LEU A 165 5.71 0.00 7.03
CA LEU A 165 7.14 -0.10 7.28
C LEU A 165 7.74 1.27 7.68
N ALA A 166 7.24 2.38 7.13
CA ALA A 166 7.70 3.71 7.50
C ALA A 166 7.43 4.02 8.98
N GLU A 167 6.20 3.73 9.45
CA GLU A 167 5.81 3.84 10.84
C GLU A 167 6.65 2.90 11.72
N ALA A 168 6.81 1.63 11.32
CA ALA A 168 7.55 0.63 12.09
C ALA A 168 9.02 1.01 12.28
N VAL A 169 9.71 1.42 11.22
CA VAL A 169 11.13 1.82 11.30
C VAL A 169 11.28 3.11 12.14
N ALA A 170 10.38 4.08 11.99
CA ALA A 170 10.41 5.31 12.79
C ALA A 170 10.17 5.01 14.28
N SER A 171 9.16 4.19 14.59
CA SER A 171 8.83 3.72 15.95
C SER A 171 10.02 3.01 16.59
N TRP A 172 10.66 2.09 15.85
CA TRP A 172 11.82 1.36 16.34
C TRP A 172 13.02 2.28 16.61
N LEU A 173 13.37 3.19 15.69
CA LEU A 173 14.48 4.13 15.90
C LEU A 173 14.27 5.01 17.16
N CYS A 174 13.02 5.36 17.47
CA CYS A 174 12.68 6.12 18.67
C CYS A 174 12.70 5.29 19.96
N LYS A 175 12.77 3.95 19.91
CA LYS A 175 12.64 3.05 21.07
C LYS A 175 13.73 1.98 21.18
N CYS A 176 14.71 1.97 20.27
CA CYS A 176 15.74 0.92 20.16
C CYS A 176 16.72 0.84 21.35
N GLY A 177 16.60 1.72 22.35
CA GLY A 177 17.47 1.76 23.53
C GLY A 177 18.85 2.37 23.27
N ASP A 178 19.20 2.61 22.00
CA ASP A 178 20.40 3.35 21.60
C ASP A 178 20.12 4.86 21.65
N VAL A 179 20.73 5.52 22.64
CA VAL A 179 20.53 6.95 22.91
C VAL A 179 20.92 7.83 21.72
N ASP A 180 21.96 7.46 20.97
CA ASP A 180 22.43 8.27 19.85
C ASP A 180 21.51 8.15 18.64
N LEU A 181 20.96 6.94 18.38
CA LEU A 181 19.93 6.76 17.36
C LEU A 181 18.63 7.46 17.73
N MET A 182 18.21 7.38 18.99
CA MET A 182 16.99 8.06 19.47
C MET A 182 17.09 9.58 19.33
N ARG A 183 18.28 10.17 19.52
CA ARG A 183 18.56 11.59 19.29
C ARG A 183 18.44 12.04 17.84
N LEU A 184 18.44 11.11 16.89
CA LEU A 184 18.18 11.45 15.48
C LEU A 184 16.74 11.88 15.22
N ASN A 185 15.84 11.66 16.19
CA ASN A 185 14.44 12.07 16.15
C ASN A 185 13.75 11.67 14.83
N ALA A 186 13.78 10.37 14.53
CA ALA A 186 13.23 9.84 13.28
C ALA A 186 11.72 10.12 13.16
N ARG A 187 11.27 10.52 11.96
CA ARG A 187 9.86 10.75 11.65
C ARG A 187 9.47 10.12 10.33
N LYS A 188 8.25 9.57 10.26
CA LYS A 188 7.68 9.07 9.01
C LYS A 188 7.29 10.23 8.10
N PHE A 189 7.31 9.97 6.80
CA PHE A 189 6.85 10.90 5.78
C PHE A 189 6.14 10.14 4.65
N THR A 190 4.80 10.14 4.66
CA THR A 190 4.00 9.39 3.68
C THR A 190 2.95 10.25 2.99
N GLY A 191 2.33 9.75 1.92
CA GLY A 191 1.35 10.51 1.13
C GLY A 191 0.02 10.75 1.84
N SER A 192 -0.60 11.90 1.55
CA SER A 192 -1.81 12.42 2.20
C SER A 192 -3.14 11.84 1.70
N GLN A 193 -3.13 11.01 0.66
CA GLN A 193 -4.35 10.46 0.05
C GLN A 193 -5.02 9.33 0.85
N ALA A 194 -4.42 8.87 1.95
CA ALA A 194 -5.04 7.85 2.80
C ALA A 194 -5.36 8.43 4.16
N SER A 195 -6.36 7.83 4.82
CA SER A 195 -6.71 8.18 6.19
C SER A 195 -5.52 7.97 7.14
N GLU A 196 -5.54 8.66 8.27
CA GLU A 196 -4.54 8.51 9.34
C GLU A 196 -4.49 7.06 9.86
N GLU A 197 -5.64 6.38 9.92
CA GLU A 197 -5.78 4.96 10.25
C GLU A 197 -5.01 4.04 9.28
N GLN A 198 -4.88 4.46 8.00
CA GLN A 198 -4.10 3.75 6.97
C GLN A 198 -2.64 4.23 6.92
N GLY A 199 -2.19 4.99 7.93
CA GLY A 199 -0.84 5.51 8.06
C GLY A 199 -0.53 6.71 7.17
N GLY A 200 -1.55 7.36 6.60
CA GLY A 200 -1.40 8.61 5.85
C GLY A 200 -0.93 9.77 6.75
N THR A 201 -0.14 10.68 6.18
CA THR A 201 0.32 11.89 6.87
C THR A 201 -0.50 13.07 6.37
N SER A 202 -1.12 13.85 7.26
CA SER A 202 -1.89 15.04 6.84
C SER A 202 -0.98 16.09 6.18
N ALA A 203 -1.53 16.97 5.34
CA ALA A 203 -0.71 18.03 4.72
C ALA A 203 -0.05 18.96 5.76
N ALA A 204 -0.73 19.21 6.88
CA ALA A 204 -0.20 20.00 7.99
C ALA A 204 0.96 19.27 8.68
N GLU A 205 0.82 17.97 8.94
CA GLU A 205 1.87 17.14 9.53
C GLU A 205 3.07 16.99 8.59
N GLN A 206 2.84 16.79 7.29
CA GLN A 206 3.90 16.79 6.28
C GLN A 206 4.71 18.09 6.32
N LYS A 207 4.03 19.24 6.35
CA LYS A 207 4.68 20.55 6.44
C LYS A 207 5.48 20.69 7.73
N TRP A 208 4.92 20.27 8.86
CA TRP A 208 5.62 20.26 10.15
C TRP A 208 6.87 19.38 10.10
N VAL A 209 6.78 18.14 9.62
CA VAL A 209 7.91 17.22 9.52
C VAL A 209 9.01 17.78 8.61
N VAL A 210 8.65 18.36 7.46
CA VAL A 210 9.62 18.97 6.53
C VAL A 210 10.33 20.17 7.15
N GLU A 211 9.60 21.03 7.87
CA GLU A 211 10.21 22.19 8.52
C GLU A 211 11.17 21.78 9.64
N ASN A 212 10.79 20.79 10.45
CA ASN A 212 11.66 20.24 11.49
C ASN A 212 12.87 19.50 10.92
N PHE A 213 12.73 18.90 9.73
CA PHE A 213 13.87 18.33 9.03
C PHE A 213 14.81 19.43 8.50
N ARG A 214 14.25 20.55 8.02
CA ARG A 214 15.03 21.71 7.57
C ARG A 214 15.78 22.38 8.72
N SER A 215 15.17 22.50 9.90
CA SER A 215 15.83 23.06 11.09
C SER A 215 16.87 22.12 11.71
N GLY A 216 16.83 20.82 11.38
CA GLY A 216 17.70 19.79 11.95
C GLY A 216 17.17 19.18 13.25
N GLU A 217 15.98 19.57 13.71
CA GLU A 217 15.31 18.92 14.85
C GLU A 217 14.94 17.46 14.53
N VAL A 218 14.51 17.19 13.30
CA VAL A 218 14.37 15.85 12.74
C VAL A 218 15.61 15.58 11.89
N ARG A 219 16.40 14.57 12.23
CA ARG A 219 17.63 14.23 11.47
C ARG A 219 17.44 13.06 10.53
N VAL A 220 16.40 12.26 10.71
CA VAL A 220 16.09 11.11 9.86
C VAL A 220 14.62 11.13 9.43
N LEU A 221 14.38 11.14 8.12
CA LEU A 221 13.06 10.96 7.54
C LEU A 221 12.90 9.55 7.01
N ILE A 222 11.86 8.84 7.46
CA ILE A 222 11.48 7.54 6.91
C ILE A 222 10.36 7.77 5.91
N ALA A 223 10.69 7.77 4.62
CA ALA A 223 9.81 8.23 3.58
C ALA A 223 9.33 7.10 2.66
N THR A 224 8.11 7.24 2.15
CA THR A 224 7.63 6.45 1.01
C THR A 224 7.97 7.14 -0.31
N SER A 225 7.52 6.55 -1.42
CA SER A 225 7.56 7.10 -2.78
C SER A 225 7.22 8.59 -2.92
N VAL A 226 6.39 9.12 -2.03
CA VAL A 226 5.92 10.52 -2.03
C VAL A 226 7.06 11.53 -1.86
N ALA A 227 8.17 11.14 -1.24
CA ALA A 227 9.35 12.00 -1.10
C ALA A 227 10.26 12.02 -2.33
N GLU A 228 10.00 11.18 -3.35
CA GLU A 228 10.84 11.14 -4.55
C GLU A 228 10.65 12.38 -5.41
N GLU A 229 9.40 12.73 -5.68
CA GLU A 229 9.01 13.74 -6.67
C GLU A 229 8.14 14.84 -6.04
N GLY A 230 8.28 16.06 -6.54
CA GLY A 230 7.30 17.14 -6.33
C GLY A 230 7.28 17.81 -4.95
N ILE A 231 7.81 17.17 -3.91
CA ILE A 231 7.92 17.77 -2.57
C ILE A 231 9.31 18.37 -2.36
N ASP A 232 9.34 19.63 -1.91
CA ASP A 232 10.54 20.37 -1.53
C ASP A 232 11.07 19.90 -0.17
N ILE A 233 11.69 18.72 -0.16
CA ILE A 233 12.46 18.22 0.98
C ILE A 233 13.91 18.70 0.83
N PRO A 234 14.49 19.35 1.86
CA PRO A 234 15.89 19.77 1.86
C PRO A 234 16.85 18.66 1.46
N GLU A 235 17.95 19.04 0.79
CA GLU A 235 19.04 18.11 0.49
C GLU A 235 19.60 17.49 1.79
N CYS A 236 19.95 16.20 1.70
CA CYS A 236 20.45 15.41 2.82
C CYS A 236 21.83 14.82 2.53
N ASN A 237 22.53 14.41 3.58
CA ASN A 237 23.87 13.85 3.47
C ASN A 237 23.85 12.36 3.15
N LEU A 238 22.73 11.69 3.45
CA LEU A 238 22.57 10.27 3.27
C LEU A 238 21.17 9.94 2.74
N VAL A 239 21.12 9.22 1.63
CA VAL A 239 19.90 8.54 1.16
C VAL A 239 20.10 7.04 1.33
N ILE A 240 19.22 6.40 2.07
CA ILE A 240 19.17 4.94 2.17
C ILE A 240 17.89 4.46 1.50
N ARG A 241 17.99 3.60 0.50
CA ARG A 241 16.85 2.83 0.01
C ARG A 241 16.81 1.51 0.76
N TYR A 242 15.88 1.38 1.70
CA TYR A 242 15.76 0.22 2.57
C TYR A 242 14.78 -0.80 1.98
N ASN A 243 15.36 -1.83 1.37
CA ASN A 243 14.74 -2.85 0.55
C ASN A 243 13.74 -2.27 -0.47
N TYR A 244 14.15 -1.18 -1.12
CA TYR A 244 13.26 -0.38 -1.95
C TYR A 244 13.89 0.01 -3.29
N THR A 245 13.23 -0.37 -4.39
CA THR A 245 13.54 0.11 -5.74
C THR A 245 12.30 -0.02 -6.63
N ARG A 246 12.03 0.98 -7.49
CA ARG A 246 10.90 0.94 -8.44
C ARG A 246 11.39 0.84 -9.88
N ASN A 247 11.92 1.93 -10.41
CA ASN A 247 12.43 2.03 -11.78
C ASN A 247 13.71 2.89 -11.80
N GLU A 248 14.33 2.99 -12.98
CA GLU A 248 15.53 3.79 -13.21
C GLU A 248 15.33 5.28 -12.93
N VAL A 249 14.13 5.82 -13.17
CA VAL A 249 13.80 7.23 -12.89
C VAL A 249 13.80 7.51 -11.39
N SER A 250 13.07 6.68 -10.63
CA SER A 250 13.00 6.72 -9.16
C SER A 250 14.39 6.56 -8.53
N LYS A 251 15.26 5.71 -9.10
CA LYS A 251 16.66 5.58 -8.66
C LYS A 251 17.43 6.90 -8.85
N VAL A 252 17.29 7.56 -9.99
CA VAL A 252 17.99 8.84 -10.26
C VAL A 252 17.46 9.94 -9.34
N GLN A 253 16.14 9.99 -9.11
CA GLN A 253 15.49 10.99 -8.27
C GLN A 253 15.85 10.82 -6.79
N THR A 254 15.79 9.60 -6.26
CA THR A 254 16.17 9.31 -4.87
C THR A 254 17.65 9.63 -4.64
N ARG A 255 18.54 9.25 -5.57
CA ARG A 255 19.97 9.64 -5.52
C ARG A 255 20.14 11.16 -5.55
N GLY A 256 19.30 11.87 -6.31
CA GLY A 256 19.29 13.33 -6.39
C GLY A 256 18.95 14.06 -5.09
N ARG A 257 18.45 13.37 -4.05
CA ARG A 257 18.23 13.97 -2.72
C ARG A 257 19.49 14.08 -1.87
N SER A 258 20.58 13.42 -2.27
CA SER A 258 21.90 13.54 -1.63
C SER A 258 22.90 14.31 -2.48
N ARG A 259 22.56 15.55 -2.85
CA ARG A 259 23.40 16.43 -3.69
C ARG A 259 24.38 17.30 -2.91
N THR A 260 24.31 17.31 -1.59
CA THR A 260 25.28 18.00 -0.74
C THR A 260 26.70 17.47 -0.98
N SER A 261 27.72 18.33 -0.90
CA SER A 261 29.12 17.90 -1.04
C SER A 261 29.47 16.80 -0.04
N GLY A 262 29.80 15.60 -0.55
CA GLY A 262 30.04 14.38 0.22
C GLY A 262 28.78 13.53 0.50
N GLY A 263 27.68 13.78 -0.21
CA GLY A 263 26.44 13.01 -0.09
C GLY A 263 26.59 11.55 -0.53
N ILE A 264 25.92 10.64 0.18
CA ILE A 264 26.02 9.19 -0.01
C ILE A 264 24.63 8.62 -0.30
N SER A 265 24.54 7.73 -1.30
CA SER A 265 23.33 6.97 -1.60
C SER A 265 23.59 5.47 -1.45
N ILE A 266 22.89 4.82 -0.52
CA ILE A 266 23.03 3.39 -0.19
C ILE A 266 21.75 2.65 -0.58
N LEU A 267 21.90 1.44 -1.11
CA LEU A 267 20.80 0.47 -1.24
C LEU A 267 21.07 -0.70 -0.28
N LEU A 268 20.18 -0.89 0.68
CA LEU A 268 20.13 -2.09 1.50
C LEU A 268 19.05 -2.99 0.88
N ALA A 269 19.40 -4.13 0.28
CA ALA A 269 18.45 -4.91 -0.48
C ALA A 269 18.56 -6.42 -0.23
N MET A 270 17.39 -7.05 -0.10
CA MET A 270 17.28 -8.50 -0.24
C MET A 270 17.50 -8.92 -1.70
N PRO A 271 17.78 -10.22 -1.98
CA PRO A 271 18.16 -10.69 -3.30
C PRO A 271 17.22 -10.25 -4.43
N ALA A 272 15.90 -10.30 -4.23
CA ALA A 272 14.92 -9.92 -5.25
C ALA A 272 15.02 -8.43 -5.65
N VAL A 273 15.11 -7.55 -4.66
CA VAL A 273 15.27 -6.10 -4.87
C VAL A 273 16.62 -5.78 -5.49
N PHE A 274 17.68 -6.49 -5.09
CA PHE A 274 19.00 -6.33 -5.68
C PHE A 274 19.03 -6.68 -7.18
N GLN A 275 18.37 -7.77 -7.59
CA GLN A 275 18.28 -8.12 -9.01
C GLN A 275 17.48 -7.08 -9.81
N LEU A 276 16.42 -6.53 -9.24
CA LEU A 276 15.66 -5.46 -9.88
C LEU A 276 16.52 -4.19 -10.05
N GLU A 277 17.30 -3.83 -9.03
CA GLU A 277 18.22 -2.69 -9.11
C GLU A 277 19.25 -2.87 -10.22
N ARG A 278 19.80 -4.08 -10.38
CA ARG A 278 20.74 -4.36 -11.49
C ARG A 278 20.12 -4.09 -12.85
N LYS A 279 18.84 -4.45 -13.04
CA LYS A 279 18.10 -4.14 -14.27
C LYS A 279 17.91 -2.63 -14.43
N ASN A 280 17.59 -1.92 -13.35
CA ASN A 280 17.43 -0.47 -13.37
C ASN A 280 18.75 0.25 -13.71
N CYS A 281 19.91 -0.25 -13.24
CA CYS A 281 21.23 0.27 -13.64
C CYS A 281 21.52 0.13 -15.14
N VAL A 282 21.00 -0.92 -15.78
CA VAL A 282 21.12 -1.10 -17.24
C VAL A 282 20.17 -0.15 -17.97
N ARG A 283 18.92 -0.03 -17.49
CA ARG A 283 17.93 0.89 -18.06
C ARG A 283 18.37 2.35 -17.99
N GLU A 284 19.00 2.78 -16.90
CA GLU A 284 19.58 4.13 -16.75
C GLU A 284 20.61 4.41 -17.85
N ARG A 285 21.53 3.47 -18.13
CA ARG A 285 22.53 3.63 -19.20
C ARG A 285 21.90 3.65 -20.60
N LEU A 286 20.87 2.83 -20.82
CA LEU A 286 20.12 2.83 -22.08
C LEU A 286 19.38 4.16 -22.27
N MET A 287 18.83 4.73 -21.20
CA MET A 287 18.19 6.04 -21.22
C MET A 287 19.20 7.14 -21.57
N GLU A 288 20.38 7.16 -20.95
CA GLU A 288 21.45 8.11 -21.29
C GLU A 288 21.89 7.98 -22.76
N SER A 289 22.06 6.75 -23.26
CA SER A 289 22.40 6.51 -24.65
C SER A 289 21.30 6.99 -25.61
N ALA A 290 20.03 6.75 -25.27
CA ALA A 290 18.91 7.22 -26.07
C ALA A 290 18.84 8.76 -26.11
N LEU A 291 19.09 9.44 -24.99
CA LEU A 291 19.16 10.90 -24.93
C LEU A 291 20.30 11.46 -25.79
N HIS A 292 21.47 10.81 -25.77
CA HIS A 292 22.59 11.18 -26.63
C HIS A 292 22.20 11.07 -28.12
N GLN A 293 21.62 9.93 -28.53
CA GLN A 293 21.17 9.73 -29.90
C GLN A 293 20.15 10.78 -30.33
N ILE A 294 19.23 11.17 -29.45
CA ILE A 294 18.25 12.24 -29.72
C ILE A 294 18.97 13.59 -29.88
N SER A 295 19.96 13.89 -29.04
CA SER A 295 20.71 15.14 -29.09
C SER A 295 21.55 15.31 -30.37
N GLU A 296 21.94 14.20 -31.00
CA GLU A 296 22.68 14.18 -32.27
C GLU A 296 21.77 14.26 -33.50
N MET A 297 20.44 14.14 -33.35
CA MET A 297 19.52 14.23 -34.48
C MET A 297 19.45 15.65 -35.03
N SER A 298 19.34 15.76 -36.36
CA SER A 298 18.98 17.05 -36.97
C SER A 298 17.55 17.45 -36.56
N SER A 299 17.30 18.76 -36.52
CA SER A 299 15.97 19.30 -36.18
C SER A 299 14.86 18.73 -37.08
N ALA A 300 15.15 18.52 -38.37
CA ALA A 300 14.21 17.91 -39.32
C ALA A 300 13.85 16.46 -38.96
N GLN A 301 14.85 15.62 -38.69
CA GLN A 301 14.63 14.21 -38.31
C GLN A 301 13.90 14.09 -36.98
N PHE A 302 14.26 14.93 -36.00
CA PHE A 302 13.59 14.95 -34.70
C PHE A 302 12.11 15.33 -34.86
N SER A 303 11.82 16.41 -35.59
CA SER A 303 10.45 16.87 -35.86
C SER A 303 9.62 15.80 -36.58
N GLU A 304 10.19 15.14 -37.60
CA GLU A 304 9.51 14.07 -38.31
C GLU A 304 9.10 12.92 -37.38
N LYS A 305 10.01 12.44 -36.53
CA LYS A 305 9.73 11.37 -35.55
C LYS A 305 8.70 11.79 -34.51
N VAL A 306 8.81 13.01 -33.97
CA VAL A 306 7.83 13.55 -33.01
C VAL A 306 6.44 13.63 -33.63
N ASN A 307 6.34 14.17 -34.84
CA ASN A 307 5.07 14.26 -35.57
C ASN A 307 4.48 12.89 -35.87
N ALA A 308 5.30 11.90 -36.24
CA ALA A 308 4.84 10.53 -36.44
C ALA A 308 4.31 9.90 -35.14
N HIS A 309 4.99 10.13 -34.01
CA HIS A 309 4.55 9.63 -32.71
C HIS A 309 3.27 10.31 -32.23
N GLN A 310 3.17 11.64 -32.39
CA GLN A 310 1.97 12.41 -32.06
C GLN A 310 0.76 11.94 -32.86
N ARG A 311 0.90 11.73 -34.19
CA ARG A 311 -0.19 11.18 -35.01
C ARG A 311 -0.70 9.85 -34.49
N LYS A 312 0.20 8.94 -34.09
CA LYS A 312 -0.18 7.66 -33.51
C LYS A 312 -0.90 7.83 -32.17
N LEU A 313 -0.39 8.69 -31.28
CA LEU A 313 -1.01 8.96 -29.98
C LEU A 313 -2.44 9.51 -30.15
N PHE A 314 -2.65 10.43 -31.09
CA PHE A 314 -4.00 10.96 -31.37
C PHE A 314 -4.93 9.87 -31.90
N GLN A 315 -4.45 8.99 -32.80
CA GLN A 315 -5.24 7.85 -33.26
C GLN A 315 -5.62 6.89 -32.13
N ASP A 316 -4.68 6.58 -31.24
CA ASP A 316 -4.93 5.71 -30.09
C ASP A 316 -5.96 6.35 -29.14
N TRP A 317 -5.89 7.68 -28.92
CA TRP A 317 -6.87 8.42 -28.11
C TRP A 317 -8.26 8.47 -28.74
N ASP A 318 -8.36 8.68 -30.06
CA ASP A 318 -9.63 8.67 -30.78
C ASP A 318 -10.31 7.29 -30.66
N LEU A 319 -9.53 6.21 -30.82
CA LEU A 319 -10.02 4.84 -30.65
C LEU A 319 -10.50 4.58 -29.22
N GLU A 320 -9.74 5.00 -28.21
CA GLU A 320 -10.11 4.83 -26.81
C GLU A 320 -11.36 5.64 -26.43
N ALA A 321 -11.53 6.84 -26.99
CA ALA A 321 -12.74 7.64 -26.85
C ALA A 321 -13.97 6.91 -27.41
N ILE A 322 -13.87 6.36 -28.62
CA ILE A 322 -14.96 5.59 -29.25
C ILE A 322 -15.33 4.35 -28.42
N ILE A 323 -14.33 3.61 -27.91
CA ILE A 323 -14.55 2.44 -27.06
C ILE A 323 -15.26 2.83 -25.75
N ASN A 324 -14.80 3.90 -25.11
CA ASN A 324 -15.38 4.37 -23.85
C ASN A 324 -16.80 4.92 -24.03
N GLU A 325 -17.09 5.60 -25.13
CA GLU A 325 -18.43 6.08 -25.46
C GLU A 325 -19.40 4.93 -25.75
N ARG A 326 -18.93 3.89 -26.45
CA ARG A 326 -19.71 2.66 -26.67
C ARG A 326 -20.04 1.97 -25.35
N ARG A 327 -19.05 1.77 -24.47
CA ARG A 327 -19.26 1.19 -23.13
C ARG A 327 -20.22 2.01 -22.29
N ARG A 328 -20.13 3.34 -22.35
CA ARG A 328 -21.06 4.23 -21.63
C ARG A 328 -22.49 4.07 -22.14
N SER A 329 -22.68 4.04 -23.46
CA SER A 329 -23.99 3.87 -24.11
C SER A 329 -24.63 2.53 -23.77
N GLU A 330 -23.84 1.45 -23.69
CA GLU A 330 -24.31 0.12 -23.27
C GLU A 330 -24.81 0.09 -21.81
N LEU A 331 -24.30 0.99 -20.96
CA LEU A 331 -24.59 1.03 -19.53
C LEU A 331 -25.58 2.13 -19.11
N GLU A 332 -25.88 3.10 -19.99
CA GLU A 332 -26.63 4.32 -19.66
C GLU A 332 -28.02 4.06 -19.07
N ASN A 333 -28.70 3.00 -19.52
CA ASN A 333 -30.04 2.63 -19.08
C ASN A 333 -30.09 1.33 -18.27
N VAL A 334 -28.94 0.82 -17.84
CA VAL A 334 -28.86 -0.40 -17.04
C VAL A 334 -29.24 -0.06 -15.59
N LYS A 335 -30.39 -0.55 -15.15
CA LYS A 335 -30.79 -0.47 -13.74
C LYS A 335 -29.93 -1.42 -12.91
N PHE A 336 -29.38 -0.91 -11.82
CA PHE A 336 -28.62 -1.70 -10.84
C PHE A 336 -28.99 -1.30 -9.41
N SER A 337 -28.63 -2.16 -8.45
CA SER A 337 -28.73 -1.90 -7.02
C SER A 337 -27.34 -1.98 -6.41
N VAL A 338 -27.05 -1.09 -5.45
CA VAL A 338 -25.83 -1.10 -4.65
C VAL A 338 -26.11 -1.91 -3.39
N LEU A 339 -25.24 -2.88 -3.10
CA LEU A 339 -25.31 -3.72 -1.91
C LEU A 339 -24.23 -3.30 -0.91
N CYS A 340 -24.54 -3.35 0.38
CA CYS A 340 -23.55 -3.14 1.44
C CYS A 340 -22.43 -4.19 1.35
N CYS A 341 -21.16 -3.76 1.45
CA CYS A 341 -20.01 -4.68 1.38
C CYS A 341 -19.98 -5.68 2.55
N GLY A 342 -20.41 -5.28 3.75
CA GLY A 342 -20.38 -6.14 4.94
C GLY A 342 -21.58 -7.09 5.05
N CYS A 343 -22.82 -6.55 4.93
CA CYS A 343 -24.03 -7.35 5.17
C CYS A 343 -24.83 -7.72 3.92
N ARG A 344 -24.46 -7.17 2.75
CA ARG A 344 -25.06 -7.45 1.43
C ARG A 344 -26.55 -7.11 1.28
N LYS A 345 -27.15 -6.46 2.28
CA LYS A 345 -28.45 -5.82 2.14
C LYS A 345 -28.39 -4.72 1.08
N ILE A 346 -29.47 -4.56 0.33
CA ILE A 346 -29.62 -3.47 -0.64
C ILE A 346 -29.50 -2.15 0.11
N SER A 347 -28.58 -1.30 -0.33
CA SER A 347 -28.34 0.02 0.25
C SER A 347 -29.02 1.13 -0.54
N VAL A 348 -28.89 1.12 -1.88
CA VAL A 348 -29.39 2.19 -2.75
C VAL A 348 -29.71 1.63 -4.14
N HIS A 349 -30.80 2.06 -4.78
CA HIS A 349 -31.05 1.73 -6.18
C HIS A 349 -30.46 2.80 -7.13
N SER A 350 -30.00 2.40 -8.31
CA SER A 350 -29.43 3.28 -9.35
C SER A 350 -30.27 4.53 -9.66
N SER A 351 -31.60 4.43 -9.59
CA SER A 351 -32.53 5.55 -9.78
C SER A 351 -32.40 6.67 -8.73
N GLU A 352 -31.82 6.36 -7.57
CA GLU A 352 -31.62 7.26 -6.44
C GLU A 352 -30.20 7.86 -6.42
N ILE A 353 -29.33 7.47 -7.36
CA ILE A 353 -27.96 7.99 -7.42
C ILE A 353 -27.93 9.23 -8.33
N ARG A 354 -27.22 10.28 -7.90
CA ARG A 354 -26.90 11.47 -8.70
C ARG A 354 -25.41 11.73 -8.67
N THR A 355 -24.88 12.28 -9.75
CA THR A 355 -23.48 12.67 -9.83
C THR A 355 -23.37 14.19 -9.74
N ILE A 356 -22.53 14.67 -8.82
CA ILE A 356 -22.15 16.08 -8.66
C ILE A 356 -20.72 16.25 -9.16
N ASN A 357 -20.48 17.28 -9.97
CA ASN A 357 -19.16 17.62 -10.53
C ASN A 357 -18.48 16.42 -11.23
N GLU A 358 -19.27 15.58 -11.90
CA GLU A 358 -18.83 14.37 -12.62
C GLU A 358 -18.10 13.30 -11.78
N THR A 359 -17.91 13.53 -10.48
CA THR A 359 -16.99 12.76 -9.62
C THR A 359 -17.67 12.23 -8.36
N HIS A 360 -18.55 13.03 -7.76
CA HIS A 360 -19.16 12.70 -6.48
C HIS A 360 -20.52 12.03 -6.71
N ARG A 361 -20.67 10.78 -6.31
CA ARG A 361 -21.94 10.04 -6.41
C ARG A 361 -22.69 10.14 -5.09
N ILE A 362 -23.89 10.71 -5.12
CA ILE A 362 -24.75 10.90 -3.94
C ILE A 362 -26.05 10.10 -4.07
N SER A 363 -26.61 9.66 -2.95
CA SER A 363 -27.97 9.10 -2.89
C SER A 363 -28.96 10.17 -2.46
N ILE A 364 -30.11 10.26 -3.14
CA ILE A 364 -31.22 11.15 -2.78
C ILE A 364 -32.34 10.44 -2.00
N SER A 365 -32.12 9.17 -1.61
CA SER A 365 -33.12 8.39 -0.88
C SER A 365 -33.40 9.00 0.50
N ARG A 366 -34.69 9.14 0.86
CA ARG A 366 -35.12 9.66 2.17
C ARG A 366 -35.14 8.59 3.27
N ASN A 367 -35.02 7.32 2.89
CA ASN A 367 -35.13 6.14 3.76
C ASN A 367 -33.78 5.45 4.00
N LEU A 368 -32.67 6.16 3.84
CA LEU A 368 -31.39 5.65 4.34
C LEU A 368 -31.49 5.59 5.87
N ASP A 369 -31.65 4.40 6.44
CA ASP A 369 -31.61 4.20 7.89
C ASP A 369 -30.30 4.76 8.45
N LEU A 370 -30.38 5.94 9.05
CA LEU A 370 -29.23 6.69 9.58
C LEU A 370 -28.63 6.05 10.85
N GLU A 371 -29.20 4.96 11.36
CA GLU A 371 -28.75 4.29 12.60
C GLU A 371 -27.53 3.38 12.39
N ASN A 372 -27.16 3.02 11.15
CA ASN A 372 -25.97 2.19 10.84
C ASN A 372 -24.85 2.98 10.14
N GLN A 373 -24.48 4.14 10.69
CA GLN A 373 -23.59 5.12 10.07
C GLN A 373 -22.09 4.77 9.99
N SER A 374 -21.67 3.53 10.24
CA SER A 374 -20.23 3.17 10.19
C SER A 374 -19.72 2.83 8.77
N TYR A 375 -20.60 2.71 7.75
CA TYR A 375 -20.22 2.18 6.43
C TYR A 375 -20.80 2.95 5.24
N VAL A 376 -20.92 4.28 5.33
CA VAL A 376 -21.21 5.09 4.13
C VAL A 376 -19.93 5.21 3.31
N LEU A 377 -19.68 4.18 2.50
CA LEU A 377 -18.65 4.18 1.47
C LEU A 377 -18.95 5.32 0.49
N TRP A 378 -18.05 6.30 0.45
CA TRP A 378 -17.88 7.14 -0.73
C TRP A 378 -17.56 6.22 -1.90
N ILE A 379 -18.54 5.93 -2.75
CA ILE A 379 -18.33 5.14 -3.97
C ILE A 379 -17.59 6.03 -4.98
N VAL A 380 -16.28 6.09 -4.80
CA VAL A 380 -15.35 6.51 -5.84
C VAL A 380 -15.05 5.27 -6.68
N MET A 381 -15.89 5.03 -7.69
CA MET A 381 -15.49 4.28 -8.89
C MET A 381 -14.78 5.20 -9.86
#